data_AF-A0A1B6DX82-F1
#
_entry.id   AF-A0A1B6DX82-F1
#
_cell.length_a   1.000
_cell.length_b   1.000
_cell.length_c   1.000
_cell.angle_alpha   90.00
_cell.angle_beta   90.00
_cell.angle_gamma   90.00
#
_symmetry.space_group_name_H-M   'P 1'
#
loop_
_entity.id
_entity.type
_entity.pdbx_description
1 polymer ?
#
loop_
_entity_poly.entity_id
_entity_poly.type
_entity_poly.pdbx_seq_one_letter_code
_entity_poly.pdbx_strand_id
1 'polypeptide(L)'
;MEKASRVLFLWRTEVEEQRERASDIRQRNEALVYNILPQHVAAHFLGNRKRQHEELYSQSYAETGILFASMPNFSDFYSEETVNNQGLECLRFLNEVISDFDALLELPQFQDIIKIKTIGSTYMAASGLNPSRQVKPDDPIEIRWAHLALLVEFAFELKKALQSINEQSFNHFVLKMGINHGPITAGVIGARKPHYDIWGNSVNVASRMESTGKAGCIQVTDETCAILQHFGYIFEQRGLVSVKGKGQLMTYYLIGKGSNNVGNGVPVYTTMETVREEEEEETDDQQALLSPLPTLKITPTDTNHL
;
A
#
# COMPACT_ATOMS: atom_id res chain seq x y z
N MET A 1 -48.24 3.13 45.65
CA MET A 1 -47.12 2.28 45.20
C MET A 1 -47.13 2.06 43.68
N GLU A 2 -48.26 1.79 43.02
CA GLU A 2 -48.33 1.55 41.56
C GLU A 2 -47.77 2.66 40.66
N LYS A 3 -48.02 3.94 40.99
CA LYS A 3 -47.50 5.07 40.19
C LYS A 3 -45.96 5.10 40.13
N ALA A 4 -45.29 4.76 41.23
CA ALA A 4 -43.82 4.71 41.28
C ALA A 4 -43.28 3.53 40.46
N SER A 5 -43.92 2.36 40.54
CA SER A 5 -43.54 1.20 39.74
C SER A 5 -43.69 1.44 38.24
N ARG A 6 -44.75 2.15 37.81
CA ARG A 6 -44.95 2.52 36.40
C ARG A 6 -43.88 3.48 35.88
N VAL A 7 -43.50 4.48 36.68
CA VAL A 7 -42.43 5.41 36.32
C VAL A 7 -41.08 4.69 36.24
N LEU A 8 -40.79 3.81 37.19
CA LEU A 8 -39.56 3.01 37.18
C LEU A 8 -39.46 2.09 35.95
N PHE A 9 -40.58 1.47 35.56
CA PHE A 9 -40.66 0.65 34.35
C PHE A 9 -40.37 1.48 33.09
N LEU A 10 -41.04 2.62 32.93
CA LEU A 10 -40.81 3.51 31.78
C LEU A 10 -39.36 4.01 31.72
N TRP A 11 -38.78 4.38 32.87
CA TRP A 11 -37.37 4.78 32.95
C TRP A 11 -36.42 3.64 32.58
N ARG A 12 -36.69 2.40 33.00
CA ARG A 12 -35.88 1.24 32.60
C ARG A 12 -35.96 1.00 31.11
N THR A 13 -37.15 1.03 30.53
CA THR A 13 -37.34 0.86 29.08
C THR A 13 -36.63 1.96 28.29
N GLU A 14 -36.74 3.22 28.73
CA GLU A 14 -36.03 4.34 28.10
C GLU A 14 -34.51 4.16 28.22
N VAL A 15 -33.99 3.78 29.38
CA VAL A 15 -32.55 3.53 29.56
C VAL A 15 -32.07 2.37 28.68
N GLU A 16 -32.86 1.31 28.53
CA GLU A 16 -32.55 0.18 27.66
C GLU A 16 -32.49 0.62 26.18
N GLU A 17 -33.49 1.39 25.72
CA GLU A 17 -33.53 1.91 24.36
C GLU A 17 -32.38 2.89 24.07
N GLN A 18 -32.06 3.77 25.02
CA GLN A 18 -30.90 4.67 24.90
C GLN A 18 -29.58 3.89 24.88
N ARG A 19 -29.49 2.79 25.65
CA ARG A 19 -28.31 1.92 25.66
C ARG A 19 -28.16 1.16 24.33
N GLU A 20 -29.25 0.67 23.75
CA GLU A 20 -29.27 0.02 22.44
C GLU A 20 -28.86 0.99 21.35
N ARG A 21 -29.48 2.19 21.29
CA ARG A 21 -29.09 3.25 20.35
C ARG A 21 -27.61 3.65 20.50
N ALA A 22 -27.13 3.79 21.73
CA ALA A 22 -25.72 4.10 21.98
C ALA A 22 -24.80 2.97 21.52
N SER A 23 -25.21 1.71 21.66
CA SER A 23 -24.48 0.54 21.16
C SER A 23 -24.43 0.52 19.63
N ASP A 24 -25.55 0.76 18.96
CA ASP A 24 -25.64 0.82 17.50
C ASP A 24 -24.79 1.95 16.91
N ILE A 25 -24.89 3.15 17.49
CA ILE A 25 -24.07 4.30 17.09
C ILE A 25 -22.59 3.98 17.29
N ARG A 26 -22.23 3.33 18.41
CA ARG A 26 -20.86 2.93 18.68
C ARG A 26 -20.35 1.91 17.67
N GLN A 27 -21.12 0.87 17.36
CA GLN A 27 -20.74 -0.15 16.39
C GLN A 27 -20.53 0.45 14.99
N ARG A 28 -21.44 1.35 14.56
CA ARG A 28 -21.29 2.06 13.27
C ARG A 28 -20.06 2.96 13.26
N ASN A 29 -19.81 3.69 14.35
CA ASN A 29 -18.62 4.54 14.46
C ASN A 29 -17.33 3.71 14.43
N GLU A 30 -17.28 2.58 15.14
CA GLU A 30 -16.12 1.69 15.13
C GLU A 30 -15.86 1.13 13.72
N ALA A 31 -16.90 0.70 12.99
CA ALA A 31 -16.77 0.25 11.61
C ALA A 31 -16.20 1.34 10.68
N LEU A 32 -16.63 2.60 10.83
CA LEU A 32 -16.08 3.72 10.07
C LEU A 32 -14.60 3.97 10.35
N VAL A 33 -14.15 3.79 11.61
CA VAL A 33 -12.73 3.93 11.95
C VAL A 33 -11.90 2.85 11.26
N TYR A 34 -12.37 1.60 11.24
CA TYR A 34 -11.68 0.50 10.56
C TYR A 34 -11.63 0.66 9.04
N ASN A 35 -12.58 1.38 8.45
CA ASN A 35 -12.55 1.70 7.01
C ASN A 35 -11.49 2.75 6.65
N ILE A 36 -11.08 3.59 7.62
CA ILE A 36 -10.12 4.68 7.39
C ILE A 36 -8.71 4.29 7.83
N LEU A 37 -8.60 3.49 8.89
CA LEU A 37 -7.33 3.14 9.53
C LEU A 37 -7.14 1.63 9.59
N PRO A 38 -5.92 1.12 9.36
CA PRO A 38 -5.61 -0.29 9.56
C PRO A 38 -6.00 -0.76 10.97
N GLN A 39 -6.40 -2.02 11.10
CA GLN A 39 -6.97 -2.56 12.36
C GLN A 39 -6.09 -2.33 13.59
N HIS A 40 -4.77 -2.49 13.46
CA HIS A 40 -3.82 -2.27 14.55
C HIS A 40 -3.69 -0.79 14.97
N VAL A 41 -3.85 0.14 14.01
CA VAL A 41 -3.85 1.59 14.25
C VAL A 41 -5.18 2.02 14.86
N ALA A 42 -6.29 1.55 14.30
CA ALA A 42 -7.64 1.82 14.80
C ALA A 42 -7.80 1.39 16.27
N ALA A 43 -7.28 0.21 16.64
CA ALA A 43 -7.28 -0.28 18.02
C ALA A 43 -6.52 0.67 18.98
N HIS A 44 -5.42 1.27 18.54
CA HIS A 44 -4.68 2.26 19.30
C HIS A 44 -5.48 3.55 19.55
N PHE A 45 -6.26 4.01 18.56
CA PHE A 45 -7.14 5.19 18.70
C PHE A 45 -8.42 4.92 19.50
N LEU A 46 -9.01 3.73 19.37
CA LEU A 46 -10.24 3.34 20.07
C LEU A 46 -10.00 2.96 21.54
N GLY A 47 -8.82 2.40 21.87
CA GLY A 47 -8.48 1.92 23.21
C GLY A 47 -8.07 3.01 24.21
N ASN A 48 -7.51 4.13 23.75
CA ASN A 48 -6.91 5.14 24.62
C ASN A 48 -7.78 6.39 24.82
N ARG A 49 -8.70 6.33 25.80
CA ARG A 49 -9.56 7.48 26.23
C ARG A 49 -8.81 8.66 26.87
N LYS A 50 -7.49 8.60 27.03
CA LYS A 50 -6.69 9.54 27.83
C LYS A 50 -5.65 10.35 27.06
N ARG A 51 -5.50 10.17 25.74
CA ARG A 51 -4.50 10.95 24.99
C ARG A 51 -5.04 12.29 24.50
N GLN A 52 -4.22 13.31 24.71
CA GLN A 52 -4.39 14.64 24.12
C GLN A 52 -4.41 14.51 22.60
N HIS A 53 -5.24 15.33 21.96
CA HIS A 53 -5.53 15.35 20.53
C HIS A 53 -4.32 15.68 19.62
N GLU A 54 -3.10 15.70 20.16
CA GLU A 54 -1.89 16.28 19.56
C GLU A 54 -0.74 15.28 19.36
N GLU A 55 -0.81 14.07 19.92
CA GLU A 55 0.27 13.10 19.78
C GLU A 55 0.11 12.32 18.46
N LEU A 56 0.89 12.71 17.44
CA LEU A 56 0.96 12.02 16.15
C LEU A 56 1.30 10.54 16.35
N TYR A 57 0.49 9.64 15.79
CA TYR A 57 0.85 8.23 15.75
C TYR A 57 1.96 8.02 14.72
N SER A 58 3.11 7.52 15.17
CA SER A 58 4.22 7.13 14.31
C SER A 58 4.85 5.84 14.81
N GLN A 59 5.16 4.93 13.88
CA GLN A 59 5.83 3.67 14.15
C GLN A 59 6.84 3.38 13.05
N SER A 60 8.07 3.02 13.44
CA SER A 60 9.11 2.60 12.50
C SER A 60 9.10 1.09 12.32
N TYR A 61 9.22 0.65 11.07
CA TYR A 61 9.32 -0.74 10.69
C TYR A 61 10.61 -0.94 9.92
N ALA A 62 11.42 -1.94 10.31
CA ALA A 62 12.71 -2.21 9.67
C ALA A 62 12.56 -3.09 8.42
N GLU A 63 11.59 -3.99 8.42
CA GLU A 63 11.36 -4.99 7.38
C GLU A 63 9.95 -4.83 6.83
N THR A 64 9.84 -4.20 5.68
CA THR A 64 8.55 -3.97 5.02
C THR A 64 8.72 -4.16 3.52
N GLY A 65 7.76 -4.83 2.90
CA GLY A 65 7.63 -4.92 1.44
C GLY A 65 6.68 -3.85 0.93
N ILE A 66 7.02 -3.19 -0.17
CA ILE A 66 6.22 -2.10 -0.76
C ILE A 66 5.97 -2.43 -2.22
N LEU A 67 4.71 -2.33 -2.63
CA LEU A 67 4.23 -2.54 -4.00
C LEU A 67 3.58 -1.27 -4.52
N PHE A 68 4.02 -0.85 -5.70
CA PHE A 68 3.31 0.10 -6.55
C PHE A 68 2.85 -0.63 -7.81
N ALA A 69 1.57 -0.53 -8.14
CA ALA A 69 0.99 -1.11 -9.34
C ALA A 69 0.18 -0.04 -10.09
N SER A 70 0.68 0.42 -11.25
CA SER A 70 0.03 1.43 -12.07
C SER A 70 -0.55 0.84 -13.35
N MET A 71 -1.59 1.49 -13.87
CA MET A 71 -2.10 1.26 -15.22
C MET A 71 -1.66 2.43 -16.12
N PRO A 72 -0.54 2.32 -16.86
CA PRO A 72 -0.03 3.42 -17.69
C PRO A 72 -1.01 3.81 -18.80
N ASN A 73 -1.63 2.82 -19.46
CA ASN A 73 -2.59 3.04 -20.55
C ASN A 73 -3.90 3.72 -20.10
N PHE A 74 -4.10 3.91 -18.78
CA PHE A 74 -5.31 4.57 -18.27
C PHE A 74 -5.34 6.06 -18.63
N SER A 75 -4.18 6.72 -18.68
CA SER A 75 -4.09 8.14 -19.06
C SER A 75 -4.57 8.38 -20.49
N ASP A 76 -4.20 7.49 -21.43
CA ASP A 76 -4.64 7.56 -22.83
C ASP A 76 -6.11 7.16 -23.00
N PHE A 77 -6.61 6.27 -22.14
CA PHE A 77 -8.01 5.87 -22.13
C PHE A 77 -8.93 6.93 -21.54
N TYR A 78 -8.41 7.80 -20.68
CA TYR A 78 -9.18 8.86 -20.07
C TYR A 78 -9.47 9.97 -21.09
N SER A 79 -10.71 10.00 -21.60
CA SER A 79 -11.21 11.07 -22.46
C SER A 79 -12.39 11.79 -21.81
N GLU A 80 -12.29 13.12 -21.72
CA GLU A 80 -13.38 14.00 -21.25
C GLU A 80 -14.39 14.33 -22.37
N GLU A 81 -14.49 13.49 -23.39
CA GLU A 81 -15.42 13.71 -24.48
C GLU A 81 -16.87 13.55 -24.00
N THR A 82 -17.78 14.36 -24.54
CA THR A 82 -19.22 14.30 -24.22
C THR A 82 -19.86 12.95 -24.54
N VAL A 83 -19.22 12.16 -25.43
CA VAL A 83 -19.63 10.80 -25.78
C VAL A 83 -19.36 9.81 -24.63
N ASN A 84 -18.39 10.10 -23.76
CA ASN A 84 -17.97 9.25 -22.65
C ASN A 84 -18.53 9.70 -21.29
N ASN A 85 -19.70 10.36 -21.29
CA ASN A 85 -20.31 10.97 -20.09
C ASN A 85 -19.30 11.85 -19.30
N GLN A 86 -18.45 12.63 -19.98
CA GLN A 86 -17.43 13.48 -19.35
C GLN A 86 -16.39 12.70 -18.51
N GLY A 87 -16.01 11.49 -18.95
CA GLY A 87 -15.03 10.65 -18.26
C GLY A 87 -15.59 9.83 -17.09
N LEU A 88 -16.90 9.88 -16.85
CA LEU A 88 -17.56 9.12 -15.78
C LEU A 88 -17.40 7.61 -15.95
N GLU A 89 -17.48 7.10 -17.18
CA GLU A 89 -17.34 5.66 -17.45
C GLU A 89 -15.90 5.19 -17.18
N CYS A 90 -14.88 6.02 -17.44
CA CYS A 90 -13.50 5.72 -17.07
C CYS A 90 -13.34 5.61 -15.53
N LEU A 91 -14.01 6.47 -14.78
CA LEU A 91 -14.00 6.42 -13.31
C LEU A 91 -14.75 5.20 -12.78
N ARG A 92 -15.88 4.81 -13.41
CA ARG A 92 -16.60 3.58 -13.07
C ARG A 92 -15.74 2.35 -13.28
N PHE A 93 -15.06 2.27 -14.43
CA PHE A 93 -14.13 1.21 -14.75
C PHE A 93 -12.97 1.15 -13.73
N LEU A 94 -12.36 2.29 -13.42
CA LEU A 94 -11.31 2.34 -12.41
C LEU A 94 -11.83 1.86 -11.05
N ASN A 95 -13.02 2.28 -10.64
CA ASN A 95 -13.63 1.84 -9.39
C ASN A 95 -13.88 0.32 -9.37
N GLU A 96 -14.30 -0.27 -10.49
CA GLU A 96 -14.45 -1.73 -10.64
C GLU A 96 -13.11 -2.45 -10.46
N VAL A 97 -12.05 -2.01 -11.17
CA VAL A 97 -10.69 -2.56 -11.02
C VAL A 97 -10.20 -2.49 -9.58
N ILE A 98 -10.34 -1.33 -8.93
CA ILE A 98 -9.92 -1.16 -7.53
C ILE A 98 -10.76 -2.01 -6.58
N SER A 99 -12.05 -2.18 -6.85
CA SER A 99 -12.93 -3.03 -6.03
C SER A 99 -12.51 -4.49 -6.11
N ASP A 100 -12.18 -4.98 -7.29
CA ASP A 100 -11.68 -6.35 -7.49
C ASP A 100 -10.32 -6.56 -6.81
N PHE A 101 -9.43 -5.56 -6.85
CA PHE A 101 -8.16 -5.61 -6.13
C PHE A 101 -8.37 -5.62 -4.62
N ASP A 102 -9.33 -4.86 -4.10
CA ASP A 102 -9.67 -4.84 -2.68
C ASP A 102 -10.30 -6.17 -2.23
N ALA A 103 -11.10 -6.81 -3.09
CA ALA A 103 -11.65 -8.15 -2.82
C ALA A 103 -10.55 -9.21 -2.63
N LEU A 104 -9.39 -9.06 -3.30
CA LEU A 104 -8.25 -9.94 -3.07
C LEU A 104 -7.69 -9.81 -1.65
N LEU A 105 -7.72 -8.61 -1.04
CA LEU A 105 -7.24 -8.41 0.34
C LEU A 105 -8.12 -9.09 1.39
N GLU A 106 -9.36 -9.41 1.06
CA GLU A 106 -10.27 -10.15 1.95
C GLU A 106 -9.90 -11.65 2.05
N LEU A 107 -9.05 -12.16 1.14
CA LEU A 107 -8.64 -13.56 1.15
C LEU A 107 -7.73 -13.85 2.35
N PRO A 108 -7.92 -15.00 3.06
CA PRO A 108 -7.13 -15.34 4.25
C PRO A 108 -5.62 -15.37 4.03
N GLN A 109 -5.17 -15.66 2.81
CA GLN A 109 -3.76 -15.71 2.46
C GLN A 109 -3.08 -14.33 2.39
N PHE A 110 -3.85 -13.25 2.21
CA PHE A 110 -3.36 -11.88 2.04
C PHE A 110 -3.63 -10.97 3.24
N GLN A 111 -3.99 -11.54 4.39
CA GLN A 111 -4.28 -10.79 5.62
C GLN A 111 -3.09 -9.92 6.12
N ASP A 112 -1.86 -10.29 5.75
CA ASP A 112 -0.64 -9.55 6.10
C ASP A 112 -0.33 -8.38 5.14
N ILE A 113 -1.13 -8.20 4.09
CA ILE A 113 -1.01 -7.12 3.12
C ILE A 113 -1.99 -6.00 3.49
N ILE A 114 -1.51 -4.78 3.52
CA ILE A 114 -2.29 -3.59 3.83
C ILE A 114 -2.25 -2.66 2.62
N LYS A 115 -3.42 -2.32 2.10
CA LYS A 115 -3.59 -1.20 1.18
C LYS A 115 -3.24 0.10 1.88
N ILE A 116 -2.35 0.89 1.30
CA ILE A 116 -1.99 2.21 1.83
C ILE A 116 -2.94 3.26 1.25
N LYS A 117 -2.96 3.38 -0.08
CA LYS A 117 -3.78 4.35 -0.81
C LYS A 117 -3.85 4.00 -2.29
N THR A 118 -4.78 4.66 -2.96
CA THR A 118 -4.84 4.71 -4.42
C THR A 118 -4.50 6.13 -4.85
N ILE A 119 -3.57 6.28 -5.80
CA ILE A 119 -3.13 7.57 -6.36
C ILE A 119 -3.40 7.53 -7.86
N GLY A 120 -4.49 8.15 -8.31
CA GLY A 120 -4.92 8.06 -9.70
C GLY A 120 -5.17 6.60 -10.11
N SER A 121 -4.47 6.13 -11.15
CA SER A 121 -4.49 4.73 -11.60
C SER A 121 -3.48 3.81 -10.89
N THR A 122 -2.80 4.31 -9.86
CA THR A 122 -1.77 3.57 -9.12
C THR A 122 -2.28 3.05 -7.80
N TYR A 123 -2.20 1.73 -7.61
CA TYR A 123 -2.50 1.03 -6.38
C TYR A 123 -1.23 0.86 -5.54
N MET A 124 -1.29 1.29 -4.28
CA MET A 124 -0.16 1.19 -3.35
C MET A 124 -0.52 0.26 -2.19
N ALA A 125 0.28 -0.79 -2.01
CA ALA A 125 0.14 -1.76 -0.94
C ALA A 125 1.48 -2.02 -0.25
N ALA A 126 1.44 -2.44 1.01
CA ALA A 126 2.61 -2.80 1.78
C ALA A 126 2.36 -4.07 2.60
N SER A 127 3.43 -4.81 2.89
CA SER A 127 3.41 -6.00 3.74
C SER A 127 4.48 -5.91 4.83
N GLY A 128 4.31 -6.66 5.93
CA GLY A 128 5.23 -6.61 7.08
C GLY A 128 4.91 -5.51 8.10
N LEU A 129 3.73 -4.90 7.99
CA LEU A 129 3.23 -3.88 8.91
C LEU A 129 2.47 -4.46 10.13
N ASN A 130 2.25 -5.77 10.17
CA ASN A 130 1.49 -6.44 11.22
C ASN A 130 2.32 -6.54 12.52
N PRO A 131 1.95 -5.85 13.61
CA PRO A 131 2.72 -5.85 14.86
C PRO A 131 2.67 -7.19 15.60
N SER A 132 1.77 -8.09 15.23
CA SER A 132 1.66 -9.43 15.82
C SER A 132 2.82 -10.34 15.43
N ARG A 133 3.56 -9.99 14.37
CA ARG A 133 4.68 -10.76 13.85
C ARG A 133 5.95 -10.42 14.64
N GLN A 134 6.25 -11.20 15.67
CA GLN A 134 7.50 -11.09 16.42
C GLN A 134 8.64 -11.78 15.69
N VAL A 135 9.18 -11.10 14.68
CA VAL A 135 10.35 -11.57 13.93
C VAL A 135 11.61 -11.15 14.69
N LYS A 136 12.51 -12.09 14.96
CA LYS A 136 13.83 -11.79 15.51
C LYS A 136 14.84 -11.56 14.38
N PRO A 137 15.85 -10.70 14.56
CA PRO A 137 16.89 -10.47 13.55
C PRO A 137 17.64 -11.75 13.14
N ASP A 138 17.73 -12.72 14.06
CA ASP A 138 18.43 -14.00 13.85
C ASP A 138 17.56 -15.07 13.16
N ASP A 139 16.28 -14.78 12.88
CA ASP A 139 15.41 -15.74 12.21
C ASP A 139 15.85 -15.94 10.74
N PRO A 140 15.62 -17.14 10.16
CA PRO A 140 15.88 -17.40 8.75
C PRO A 140 15.21 -16.39 7.81
N ILE A 141 15.87 -16.08 6.68
CA ILE A 141 15.35 -15.18 5.63
C ILE A 141 13.94 -15.57 5.19
N GLU A 142 13.66 -16.87 5.07
CA GLU A 142 12.36 -17.41 4.69
C GLU A 142 11.24 -17.01 5.67
N ILE A 143 11.55 -16.94 6.97
CA ILE A 143 10.61 -16.53 8.02
C ILE A 143 10.51 -15.01 8.09
N ARG A 144 11.65 -14.30 8.01
CA ARG A 144 11.68 -12.82 8.06
C ARG A 144 10.90 -12.22 6.89
N TRP A 145 11.22 -12.66 5.68
CA TRP A 145 10.72 -12.09 4.42
C TRP A 145 9.57 -12.87 3.79
N ALA A 146 8.93 -13.81 4.50
CA ALA A 146 7.72 -14.47 3.99
C ALA A 146 6.60 -13.49 3.59
N HIS A 147 6.51 -12.33 4.27
CA HIS A 147 5.57 -11.27 3.90
C HIS A 147 5.87 -10.65 2.52
N LEU A 148 7.14 -10.64 2.10
CA LEU A 148 7.55 -10.13 0.80
C LEU A 148 7.16 -11.12 -0.32
N ALA A 149 7.30 -12.43 -0.07
CA ALA A 149 6.82 -13.46 -0.98
C ALA A 149 5.29 -13.39 -1.16
N LEU A 150 4.54 -13.20 -0.07
CA LEU A 150 3.09 -12.98 -0.13
C LEU A 150 2.72 -11.73 -0.94
N LEU A 151 3.48 -10.65 -0.83
CA LEU A 151 3.28 -9.43 -1.63
C LEU A 151 3.51 -9.68 -3.13
N VAL A 152 4.46 -10.54 -3.48
CA VAL A 152 4.69 -10.96 -4.87
C VAL A 152 3.55 -11.84 -5.39
N GLU A 153 3.06 -12.80 -4.60
CA GLU A 153 1.87 -13.58 -4.97
C GLU A 153 0.65 -12.69 -5.18
N PHE A 154 0.46 -11.68 -4.33
CA PHE A 154 -0.58 -10.68 -4.49
C PHE A 154 -0.42 -9.89 -5.80
N ALA A 155 0.81 -9.49 -6.16
CA ALA A 155 1.08 -8.84 -7.44
C ALA A 155 0.72 -9.72 -8.66
N PHE A 156 0.90 -11.03 -8.57
CA PHE A 156 0.44 -11.95 -9.62
C PHE A 156 -1.09 -12.05 -9.67
N GLU A 157 -1.78 -12.11 -8.53
CA GLU A 157 -3.24 -12.11 -8.48
C GLU A 157 -3.84 -10.79 -9.02
N LEU A 158 -3.22 -9.64 -8.73
CA LEU A 158 -3.62 -8.36 -9.32
C LEU A 158 -3.54 -8.39 -10.86
N LYS A 159 -2.48 -8.98 -11.41
CA LYS A 159 -2.32 -9.14 -12.86
C LYS A 159 -3.40 -10.04 -13.46
N LYS A 160 -3.76 -11.14 -12.78
CA LYS A 160 -4.84 -12.04 -13.21
C LYS A 160 -6.20 -11.36 -13.12
N ALA A 161 -6.49 -10.64 -12.04
CA ALA A 161 -7.73 -9.89 -11.87
C ALA A 161 -7.92 -8.87 -13.00
N LEU A 162 -6.88 -8.09 -13.32
CA LEU A 162 -6.95 -7.16 -14.45
C LEU A 162 -7.16 -7.87 -15.80
N GLN A 163 -6.54 -9.04 -16.00
CA GLN A 163 -6.76 -9.86 -17.20
C GLN A 163 -8.21 -10.32 -17.31
N SER A 164 -8.83 -10.78 -16.23
CA SER A 164 -10.25 -11.17 -16.21
C SER A 164 -11.17 -10.00 -16.54
N ILE A 165 -10.90 -8.81 -16.00
CA ILE A 165 -11.65 -7.59 -16.32
C ILE A 165 -11.48 -7.22 -17.80
N ASN A 166 -10.26 -7.26 -18.33
CA ASN A 166 -9.99 -6.99 -19.75
C ASN A 166 -10.80 -7.91 -20.68
N GLU A 167 -10.88 -9.21 -20.36
CA GLU A 167 -11.65 -10.19 -21.12
C GLU A 167 -13.16 -9.89 -21.10
N GLN A 168 -13.69 -9.37 -19.99
CA GLN A 168 -15.11 -9.03 -19.84
C GLN A 168 -15.47 -7.68 -20.48
N SER A 169 -14.59 -6.69 -20.36
CA SER A 169 -14.83 -5.32 -20.84
C SER A 169 -14.34 -5.08 -22.28
N PHE A 170 -13.72 -6.08 -22.93
CA PHE A 170 -13.07 -5.95 -24.24
C PHE A 170 -12.02 -4.83 -24.30
N ASN A 171 -11.34 -4.61 -23.16
CA ASN A 171 -10.27 -3.62 -23.02
C ASN A 171 -8.90 -4.30 -22.96
N HIS A 172 -7.83 -3.51 -23.10
CA HIS A 172 -6.46 -4.02 -23.01
C HIS A 172 -5.59 -3.15 -22.09
N PHE A 173 -5.89 -3.21 -20.80
CA PHE A 173 -5.06 -2.60 -19.77
C PHE A 173 -3.94 -3.54 -19.34
N VAL A 174 -2.78 -2.96 -19.03
CA VAL A 174 -1.62 -3.69 -18.51
C VAL A 174 -1.18 -3.06 -17.20
N LEU A 175 -0.75 -3.89 -16.25
CA LEU A 175 -0.13 -3.39 -15.03
C LEU A 175 1.37 -3.21 -15.21
N LYS A 176 1.87 -2.08 -14.75
CA LYS A 176 3.29 -1.81 -14.56
C LYS A 176 3.53 -1.78 -13.05
N MET A 177 4.44 -2.63 -12.56
CA MET A 177 4.58 -2.86 -11.13
C MET A 177 6.02 -2.71 -10.65
N GLY A 178 6.19 -2.11 -9.49
CA GLY A 178 7.46 -1.96 -8.80
C GLY A 178 7.38 -2.50 -7.38
N ILE A 179 8.32 -3.38 -7.03
CA ILE A 179 8.44 -3.92 -5.67
C ILE A 179 9.82 -3.60 -5.13
N ASN A 180 9.86 -3.12 -3.89
CA ASN A 180 11.10 -2.99 -3.13
C ASN A 180 10.83 -3.29 -1.66
N HIS A 181 11.89 -3.52 -0.90
CA HIS A 181 11.81 -3.74 0.54
C HIS A 181 12.68 -2.76 1.33
N GLY A 182 12.51 -2.76 2.65
CA GLY A 182 13.40 -2.11 3.60
C GLY A 182 12.67 -1.26 4.63
N PRO A 183 13.41 -0.39 5.35
CA PRO A 183 12.88 0.33 6.48
C PRO A 183 11.98 1.48 6.06
N ILE A 184 10.90 1.67 6.81
CA ILE A 184 9.95 2.76 6.65
C ILE A 184 9.52 3.33 8.01
N THR A 185 8.85 4.48 7.96
CA THR A 185 8.12 5.06 9.06
C THR A 185 6.66 5.14 8.63
N ALA A 186 5.77 4.48 9.35
CA ALA A 186 4.33 4.63 9.16
C ALA A 186 3.77 5.62 10.19
N GLY A 187 2.65 6.25 9.86
CA GLY A 187 2.00 7.16 10.79
C GLY A 187 0.65 7.66 10.29
N VAL A 188 -0.07 8.34 11.18
CA VAL A 188 -1.34 9.00 10.86
C VAL A 188 -1.13 10.50 10.85
N ILE A 189 -1.43 11.14 9.72
CA ILE A 189 -1.33 12.59 9.54
C ILE A 189 -2.72 13.16 9.24
N GLY A 190 -2.97 14.39 9.71
CA GLY A 190 -4.16 15.17 9.37
C GLY A 190 -5.15 15.28 10.52
N ALA A 191 -5.38 16.52 10.99
CA ALA A 191 -6.26 16.79 12.13
C ALA A 191 -7.76 16.65 11.80
N ARG A 192 -8.16 16.95 10.56
CA ARG A 192 -9.57 16.90 10.12
C ARG A 192 -9.89 15.67 9.27
N LYS A 193 -8.91 15.21 8.48
CA LYS A 193 -8.98 14.01 7.67
C LYS A 193 -7.75 13.18 8.01
N PRO A 194 -7.82 12.33 9.04
CA PRO A 194 -6.69 11.48 9.39
C PRO A 194 -6.46 10.47 8.26
N HIS A 195 -5.22 10.39 7.81
CA HIS A 195 -4.77 9.47 6.77
C HIS A 195 -3.57 8.69 7.29
N TYR A 196 -3.67 7.36 7.25
CA TYR A 196 -2.53 6.49 7.46
C TYR A 196 -1.68 6.45 6.19
N ASP A 197 -0.38 6.64 6.33
CA ASP A 197 0.55 6.60 5.20
C ASP A 197 1.94 6.13 5.66
N ILE A 198 2.80 5.81 4.70
CA ILE A 198 4.16 5.32 4.94
C ILE A 198 5.19 6.20 4.23
N TRP A 199 6.29 6.49 4.93
CA TRP A 199 7.40 7.31 4.43
C TRP A 199 8.72 6.57 4.57
N GLY A 200 9.62 6.78 3.62
CA GLY A 200 10.97 6.25 3.69
C GLY A 200 11.61 6.16 2.32
N ASN A 201 12.94 6.05 2.31
CA ASN A 201 13.69 5.87 1.06
C ASN A 201 13.26 4.60 0.32
N SER A 202 12.88 3.53 1.04
CA SER A 202 12.38 2.30 0.42
C SER A 202 11.08 2.50 -0.36
N VAL A 203 10.21 3.45 0.05
CA VAL A 203 8.98 3.81 -0.67
C VAL A 203 9.31 4.51 -1.98
N ASN A 204 10.24 5.46 -1.94
CA ASN A 204 10.70 6.19 -3.13
C ASN A 204 11.37 5.25 -4.14
N VAL A 205 12.16 4.29 -3.67
CA VAL A 205 12.78 3.28 -4.53
C VAL A 205 11.70 2.38 -5.16
N ALA A 206 10.70 1.92 -4.40
CA ALA A 206 9.59 1.12 -4.92
C ALA A 206 8.81 1.87 -6.02
N SER A 207 8.47 3.14 -5.77
CA SER A 207 7.81 4.01 -6.75
C SER A 207 8.66 4.19 -8.00
N ARG A 208 9.99 4.32 -7.89
CA ARG A 208 10.89 4.37 -9.05
C ARG A 208 10.99 3.04 -9.81
N MET A 209 10.91 1.91 -9.11
CA MET A 209 10.85 0.60 -9.78
C MET A 209 9.58 0.45 -10.59
N GLU A 210 8.46 1.00 -10.11
CA GLU A 210 7.24 1.07 -10.89
C GLU A 210 7.43 2.03 -12.06
N SER A 211 7.75 3.31 -11.82
CA SER A 211 7.73 4.34 -12.86
C SER A 211 8.74 4.11 -13.98
N THR A 212 9.89 3.49 -13.69
CA THR A 212 10.87 3.13 -14.72
C THR A 212 10.57 1.79 -15.38
N GLY A 213 9.64 0.99 -14.86
CA GLY A 213 9.37 -0.37 -15.33
C GLY A 213 8.71 -0.48 -16.69
N LYS A 214 8.86 -1.66 -17.30
CA LYS A 214 8.16 -2.02 -18.53
C LYS A 214 6.72 -2.42 -18.21
N ALA A 215 5.78 -1.98 -19.05
CA ALA A 215 4.38 -2.35 -18.95
C ALA A 215 4.20 -3.89 -19.03
N GLY A 216 3.39 -4.44 -18.13
CA GLY A 216 3.14 -5.89 -18.00
C GLY A 216 4.18 -6.63 -17.14
N CYS A 217 5.24 -5.97 -16.70
CA CYS A 217 6.31 -6.56 -15.89
C CYS A 217 6.26 -6.08 -14.43
N ILE A 218 6.83 -6.90 -13.54
CA ILE A 218 7.10 -6.53 -12.15
C ILE A 218 8.61 -6.30 -12.05
N GLN A 219 9.02 -5.10 -11.66
CA GLN A 219 10.42 -4.75 -11.48
C GLN A 219 10.82 -4.72 -10.01
N VAL A 220 12.03 -5.22 -9.74
CA VAL A 220 12.62 -5.25 -8.42
C VAL A 220 14.06 -4.75 -8.43
N THR A 221 14.53 -4.32 -7.26
CA THR A 221 15.96 -4.04 -7.01
C THR A 221 16.75 -5.34 -6.85
N ASP A 222 18.07 -5.29 -7.05
CA ASP A 222 18.99 -6.41 -6.82
C ASP A 222 18.86 -7.02 -5.42
N GLU A 223 18.81 -6.18 -4.38
CA GLU A 223 18.63 -6.62 -2.99
C GLU A 223 17.30 -7.39 -2.80
N THR A 224 16.21 -6.91 -3.42
CA THR A 224 14.90 -7.57 -3.36
C THR A 224 14.91 -8.89 -4.14
N CYS A 225 15.59 -8.92 -5.29
CA CYS A 225 15.80 -10.12 -6.09
C CYS A 225 16.52 -11.20 -5.28
N ALA A 226 17.62 -10.85 -4.61
CA ALA A 226 18.39 -11.80 -3.78
C ALA A 226 17.52 -12.46 -2.70
N ILE A 227 16.65 -11.71 -2.02
CA ILE A 227 15.73 -12.26 -1.03
C ILE A 227 14.71 -13.20 -1.69
N LEU A 228 14.09 -12.77 -2.78
CA LEU A 228 13.03 -13.53 -3.45
C LEU A 228 13.55 -14.81 -4.13
N GLN A 229 14.82 -14.87 -4.52
CA GLN A 229 15.44 -16.09 -5.03
C GLN A 229 15.39 -17.24 -4.01
N HIS A 230 15.47 -16.95 -2.70
CA HIS A 230 15.30 -17.97 -1.65
C HIS A 230 13.89 -18.60 -1.65
N PHE A 231 12.89 -17.90 -2.18
CA PHE A 231 11.51 -18.39 -2.30
C PHE A 231 11.24 -19.07 -3.65
N GLY A 232 12.26 -19.23 -4.49
CA GLY A 232 12.17 -19.91 -5.79
C GLY A 232 11.67 -19.04 -6.94
N TYR A 233 11.71 -17.71 -6.80
CA TYR A 233 11.34 -16.80 -7.89
C TYR A 233 12.48 -16.66 -8.91
N ILE A 234 12.11 -16.60 -10.19
CA ILE A 234 13.01 -16.45 -11.33
C ILE A 234 12.95 -15.01 -11.84
N PHE A 235 14.13 -14.48 -12.17
CA PHE A 235 14.32 -13.11 -12.59
C PHE A 235 15.10 -13.02 -13.90
N GLU A 236 14.79 -11.99 -14.68
CA GLU A 236 15.55 -11.57 -15.85
C GLU A 236 16.27 -10.26 -15.52
N GLN A 237 17.57 -10.20 -15.81
CA GLN A 237 18.35 -8.98 -15.59
C GLN A 237 17.90 -7.90 -16.56
N ARG A 238 17.48 -6.75 -16.03
CA ARG A 238 17.14 -5.58 -16.83
C ARG A 238 18.38 -4.73 -17.13
N GLY A 239 19.13 -4.40 -16.08
CA GLY A 239 20.25 -3.47 -16.15
C GLY A 239 20.20 -2.37 -15.10
N LEU A 240 21.01 -1.34 -15.30
CA LEU A 240 21.19 -0.23 -14.38
C LEU A 240 20.10 0.83 -14.57
N VAL A 241 19.42 1.20 -13.49
CA VAL A 241 18.42 2.27 -13.46
C VAL A 241 18.89 3.37 -12.51
N SER A 242 18.81 4.62 -12.95
CA SER A 242 19.16 5.78 -12.13
C SER A 242 18.07 6.07 -11.10
N VAL A 243 18.44 6.12 -9.83
CA VAL A 243 17.55 6.44 -8.72
C VAL A 243 18.09 7.66 -7.97
N LYS A 244 17.28 8.72 -7.91
CA LYS A 244 17.62 9.98 -7.24
C LYS A 244 18.06 9.71 -5.80
N GLY A 245 19.28 10.15 -5.46
CA GLY A 245 19.86 9.97 -4.12
C GLY A 245 20.52 8.62 -3.84
N LYS A 246 20.35 7.60 -4.70
CA LYS A 246 21.06 6.30 -4.59
C LYS A 246 22.04 6.01 -5.74
N GLY A 247 22.02 6.79 -6.82
CA GLY A 247 22.88 6.56 -7.98
C GLY A 247 22.27 5.49 -8.90
N GLN A 248 23.11 4.67 -9.54
CA GLN A 248 22.63 3.60 -10.41
C GLN A 248 22.44 2.31 -9.61
N LEU A 249 21.24 1.73 -9.70
CA LEU A 249 20.91 0.45 -9.09
C LEU A 249 20.74 -0.62 -10.16
N MET A 250 21.27 -1.81 -9.91
CA MET A 250 20.96 -2.98 -10.73
C MET A 250 19.52 -3.42 -10.47
N THR A 251 18.79 -3.70 -11.55
CA THR A 251 17.36 -4.03 -11.50
C THR A 251 17.05 -5.27 -12.32
N TYR A 252 15.96 -5.93 -11.93
CA TYR A 252 15.52 -7.19 -12.49
C TYR A 252 14.02 -7.18 -12.73
N TYR A 253 13.58 -7.91 -13.75
CA TYR A 253 12.18 -8.23 -13.96
C TYR A 253 11.87 -9.60 -13.37
N LEU A 254 10.80 -9.68 -12.57
CA LEU A 254 10.28 -10.93 -12.07
C LEU A 254 9.49 -11.65 -13.17
N ILE A 255 9.88 -12.88 -13.49
CA ILE A 255 9.27 -13.69 -14.56
C ILE A 255 8.19 -14.63 -14.00
N GLY A 256 8.46 -15.23 -12.84
CA GLY A 256 7.56 -16.20 -12.22
C GLY A 256 8.24 -17.02 -11.15
N LYS A 257 7.61 -18.13 -10.76
CA LYS A 257 8.17 -19.09 -9.80
C LYS A 257 8.74 -20.29 -10.55
N GLY A 258 9.99 -20.63 -10.28
CA GLY A 258 10.64 -21.78 -10.87
C GLY A 258 10.02 -23.08 -10.37
N SER A 259 9.62 -23.95 -11.29
CA SER A 259 9.36 -25.35 -10.94
C SER A 259 10.66 -25.96 -10.45
N ASN A 260 10.75 -26.30 -9.16
CA ASN A 260 11.88 -27.04 -8.59
C ASN A 260 11.99 -28.41 -9.29
N ASN A 261 12.75 -28.46 -10.39
CA ASN A 261 13.42 -29.67 -10.85
C ASN A 261 14.92 -29.41 -10.71
N VAL A 262 15.50 -30.03 -9.70
CA VAL A 262 16.94 -30.04 -9.45
C VAL A 262 17.62 -30.67 -10.68
N GLY A 263 18.37 -29.86 -11.42
CA GLY A 263 19.19 -30.28 -12.54
C GLY A 263 20.22 -29.20 -12.86
N ASN A 264 21.47 -29.45 -12.48
CA ASN A 264 22.65 -28.61 -12.73
C ASN A 264 22.64 -27.96 -14.13
N GLY A 265 22.63 -26.63 -14.16
CA GLY A 265 22.87 -25.82 -15.36
C GLY A 265 23.28 -24.41 -14.94
N VAL A 266 24.55 -24.10 -15.16
CA VAL A 266 25.19 -22.79 -14.93
C VAL A 266 24.35 -21.67 -15.58
N PRO A 267 24.17 -20.48 -14.97
CA PRO A 267 23.42 -19.40 -15.59
C PRO A 267 24.20 -18.85 -16.79
N VAL A 268 23.54 -18.79 -17.94
CA VAL A 268 24.04 -18.12 -19.14
C VAL A 268 23.74 -16.63 -18.98
N TYR A 269 24.79 -15.84 -18.73
CA TYR A 269 24.72 -14.38 -18.84
C TYR A 269 24.74 -14.00 -20.31
N THR A 270 23.58 -13.63 -20.88
CA THR A 270 23.54 -12.94 -22.17
C THR A 270 23.64 -11.45 -21.90
N THR A 271 24.83 -10.89 -22.15
CA THR A 271 25.03 -9.44 -22.20
C THR A 271 24.27 -8.87 -23.39
N MET A 272 23.32 -7.96 -23.14
CA MET A 272 22.78 -7.08 -24.19
C MET A 272 22.69 -5.63 -23.71
N GLU A 273 22.75 -4.76 -24.71
CA GLU A 273 23.20 -3.38 -24.73
C GLU A 273 22.40 -2.39 -23.88
N THR A 274 23.10 -1.36 -23.40
CA THR A 274 22.53 -0.17 -22.77
C THR A 274 21.64 0.58 -23.75
N VAL A 275 20.33 0.38 -23.67
CA VAL A 275 19.35 1.24 -24.35
C VAL A 275 19.25 2.54 -23.57
N ARG A 276 19.65 3.65 -24.20
CA ARG A 276 19.34 5.01 -23.72
C ARG A 276 17.92 5.30 -24.18
N GLU A 277 16.96 5.28 -23.27
CA GLU A 277 15.59 5.76 -23.53
C GLU A 277 15.49 7.23 -23.09
N GLU A 278 14.79 8.01 -23.92
CA GLU A 278 14.61 9.45 -23.82
C GLU A 278 13.77 9.82 -22.58
N GLU A 279 14.12 10.93 -21.95
CA GLU A 279 13.45 11.46 -20.76
C GLU A 279 12.02 11.91 -21.15
N GLU A 280 11.00 11.17 -20.71
CA GLU A 280 9.63 11.70 -20.64
C GLU A 280 9.56 12.66 -19.43
N GLU A 281 9.26 13.93 -19.69
CA GLU A 281 9.03 14.96 -18.66
C GLU A 281 7.87 14.54 -17.74
N GLU A 282 8.18 14.36 -16.46
CA GLU A 282 7.20 14.16 -15.37
C GLU A 282 6.22 15.35 -15.34
N THR A 283 4.92 15.07 -15.23
CA THR A 283 3.95 16.04 -14.71
C THR A 283 4.14 16.16 -13.20
N ASP A 284 4.37 17.40 -12.74
CA ASP A 284 4.81 17.81 -11.40
C ASP A 284 3.84 17.42 -10.24
N ASP A 285 2.69 16.83 -10.55
CA ASP A 285 1.60 16.58 -9.59
C ASP A 285 1.81 15.35 -8.69
N GLN A 286 2.59 14.35 -9.12
CA GLN A 286 2.85 13.16 -8.28
C GLN A 286 3.96 13.39 -7.24
N GLN A 287 4.82 14.38 -7.45
CA GLN A 287 5.96 14.68 -6.56
C GLN A 287 5.58 15.61 -5.40
N ALA A 288 4.54 16.44 -5.55
CA ALA A 288 4.08 17.36 -4.52
C ALA A 288 3.50 16.66 -3.27
N LEU A 289 2.96 15.45 -3.40
CA LEU A 289 2.35 14.68 -2.30
C LEU A 289 3.35 13.85 -1.47
N LEU A 290 4.62 13.80 -1.87
CA LEU A 290 5.67 12.97 -1.22
C LEU A 290 6.83 13.79 -0.65
N SER A 291 6.73 15.12 -0.64
CA SER A 291 7.74 15.97 -0.01
C SER A 291 7.56 16.01 1.52
N PRO A 292 8.64 15.89 2.32
CA PRO A 292 8.55 16.09 3.76
C PRO A 292 8.22 17.57 4.06
N LEU A 293 7.16 17.81 4.83
CA LEU A 293 6.82 19.13 5.36
C LEU A 293 8.05 19.73 6.08
N PRO A 294 8.35 21.03 5.90
CA PRO A 294 9.47 21.67 6.55
C PRO A 294 9.33 21.55 8.08
N THR A 295 10.38 21.05 8.73
CA THR A 295 10.45 20.88 10.18
C THR A 295 10.27 22.24 10.84
N LEU A 296 9.17 22.43 11.56
CA LEU A 296 8.96 23.62 12.38
C LEU A 296 10.03 23.62 13.49
N LYS A 297 11.06 24.45 13.35
CA LYS A 297 11.99 24.73 14.45
C LYS A 297 11.23 25.52 15.50
N ILE A 298 10.75 24.84 16.53
CA ILE A 298 10.25 25.48 17.74
C ILE A 298 11.48 26.00 18.48
N THR A 299 11.79 27.28 18.31
CA THR A 299 12.72 28.00 19.18
C THR A 299 12.06 28.18 20.55
N PRO A 300 12.71 27.82 21.67
CA PRO A 300 12.17 28.12 22.99
C PRO A 300 12.22 29.63 23.18
N THR A 301 11.05 30.25 23.34
CA THR A 301 10.93 31.64 23.79
C THR A 301 11.44 31.73 25.22
N ASP A 302 12.54 32.44 25.39
CA ASP A 302 13.01 32.98 26.66
C ASP A 302 11.90 33.82 27.31
N THR A 303 11.36 33.35 28.43
CA THR A 303 10.62 34.19 29.37
C THR A 303 11.59 34.73 30.41
N ASN A 304 12.11 35.93 30.16
CA ASN A 304 12.77 36.75 31.17
C ASN A 304 12.21 38.18 31.16
N HIS A 305 11.70 38.58 32.34
CA HIS A 305 11.60 39.93 32.90
C HIS A 305 10.87 41.04 32.09
N LEU A 306 9.67 41.43 32.55
CA LEU A 306 9.43 42.53 33.53
C LEU A 306 7.94 42.61 33.89
#